data_AF-F4RT96-F1
#
_entry.id   AF-F4RT96-F1
#
_cell.length_a   1.000
_cell.length_b   1.000
_cell.length_c   1.000
_cell.angle_alpha   90.00
_cell.angle_beta   90.00
_cell.angle_gamma   90.00
#
_symmetry.space_group_name_H-M   'P 1'
#
loop_
_entity.id
_entity.type
_entity.pdbx_description
1 polymer ?
#
loop_
_entity_poly.entity_id
_entity_poly.type
_entity_poly.pdbx_seq_one_letter_code
_entity_poly.pdbx_strand_id
1 'polypeptide(L)'
;MSEILAQVAKICFFVSASNWTIVLGKIKNRIAYWSGPEEFPDRSETRLLEFCSLNRFRLSSIIRELSAQFVHLQRPAQSDIALALRRSIWNWIETYPHEYVALVRSNGRLEGAPDVLFDVAHSLSENGKKRAYTWPMMSMLLAVCPDIVLKIAAGDRNRSQVTARKAAFIESLRKNLKVTKLADVATACCVDLCKAATFSPKTTAEGPGLRLLALDLVSDLNSRLLDPSKPFTNADGIVEVSLMSEALAALFKLDRHYHVKN
;
A
#
# COMPACT_ATOMS: atom_id res chain seq x y z
N MET A 1 -12.03 18.36 -16.82
CA MET A 1 -12.11 16.89 -16.57
C MET A 1 -11.89 16.55 -15.09
N SER A 2 -11.03 17.26 -14.35
CA SER A 2 -10.79 17.03 -12.91
C SER A 2 -12.02 17.24 -12.01
N GLU A 3 -12.85 18.24 -12.31
CA GLU A 3 -14.01 18.58 -11.48
C GLU A 3 -15.13 17.52 -11.52
N ILE A 4 -15.40 16.96 -12.70
CA ILE A 4 -16.38 15.86 -12.86
C ILE A 4 -15.94 14.65 -12.06
N LEU A 5 -14.66 14.26 -12.16
CA LEU A 5 -14.11 13.14 -11.39
C LEU A 5 -14.22 13.38 -9.88
N ALA A 6 -14.00 14.61 -9.41
CA ALA A 6 -14.17 14.95 -8.01
C ALA A 6 -15.62 14.79 -7.54
N GLN A 7 -16.60 15.17 -8.37
CA GLN A 7 -18.02 14.97 -8.04
C GLN A 7 -18.42 13.49 -8.07
N VAL A 8 -17.95 12.73 -9.07
CA VAL A 8 -18.17 11.28 -9.14
C VAL A 8 -17.59 10.59 -7.90
N ALA A 9 -16.37 10.95 -7.50
CA ALA A 9 -15.74 10.39 -6.30
C ALA A 9 -16.56 10.65 -5.03
N LYS A 10 -17.08 11.88 -4.86
CA LYS A 10 -17.96 12.23 -3.73
C LYS A 10 -19.25 11.40 -3.73
N ILE A 11 -19.90 11.25 -4.88
CA ILE A 11 -21.13 10.45 -5.00
C ILE A 11 -20.83 8.99 -4.65
N CYS A 12 -19.79 8.40 -5.23
CA CYS A 12 -19.36 7.03 -4.93
C CYS A 12 -19.06 6.86 -3.44
N PHE A 13 -18.42 7.83 -2.79
CA PHE A 13 -18.12 7.81 -1.37
C PHE A 13 -19.39 7.71 -0.52
N PHE A 14 -20.36 8.61 -0.72
CA PHE A 14 -21.60 8.62 0.07
C PHE A 14 -22.51 7.42 -0.23
N VAL A 15 -22.59 7.00 -1.49
CA VAL A 15 -23.39 5.83 -1.89
C VAL A 15 -22.80 4.56 -1.28
N SER A 16 -21.49 4.36 -1.34
CA SER A 16 -20.84 3.20 -0.72
C SER A 16 -20.88 3.25 0.81
N ALA A 17 -20.90 4.45 1.40
CA ALA A 17 -21.09 4.61 2.84
C ALA A 17 -22.47 4.13 3.32
N SER A 18 -23.51 4.37 2.50
CA SER A 18 -24.91 4.11 2.87
C SER A 18 -25.45 2.78 2.35
N ASN A 19 -24.88 2.25 1.25
CA ASN A 19 -25.40 1.09 0.51
C ASN A 19 -24.32 0.03 0.24
N TRP A 20 -23.50 -0.28 1.24
CA TRP A 20 -22.32 -1.13 1.06
C TRP A 20 -22.64 -2.51 0.47
N THR A 21 -23.69 -3.19 0.90
CA THR A 21 -24.03 -4.54 0.41
C THR A 21 -24.24 -4.56 -1.11
N ILE A 22 -24.92 -3.55 -1.64
CA ILE A 22 -25.17 -3.40 -3.09
C ILE A 22 -23.86 -3.08 -3.81
N VAL A 23 -23.08 -2.13 -3.27
CA VAL A 23 -21.79 -1.73 -3.86
C VAL A 23 -20.80 -2.91 -3.88
N LEU A 24 -20.72 -3.67 -2.79
CA LEU A 24 -19.89 -4.88 -2.72
C LEU A 24 -20.34 -5.92 -3.74
N GLY A 25 -21.65 -6.14 -3.91
CA GLY A 25 -22.18 -7.03 -4.95
C GLY A 25 -21.75 -6.59 -6.35
N LYS A 26 -21.82 -5.30 -6.65
CA LYS A 26 -21.33 -4.75 -7.93
C LYS A 26 -19.83 -4.97 -8.12
N ILE A 27 -19.02 -4.72 -7.08
CA ILE A 27 -17.57 -4.94 -7.15
C ILE A 27 -17.25 -6.42 -7.39
N LYS A 28 -17.90 -7.34 -6.67
CA LYS A 28 -17.72 -8.79 -6.86
C LYS A 28 -18.07 -9.24 -8.27
N ASN A 29 -19.20 -8.78 -8.80
CA ASN A 29 -19.62 -9.09 -10.17
C ASN A 29 -18.60 -8.58 -11.20
N ARG A 30 -18.00 -7.39 -10.97
CA ARG A 30 -16.94 -6.87 -11.84
C ARG A 30 -15.65 -7.68 -11.74
N ILE A 31 -15.21 -8.06 -10.53
CA ILE A 31 -14.04 -8.94 -10.34
C ILE A 31 -14.25 -10.29 -11.05
N ALA A 32 -15.44 -10.88 -10.93
CA ALA A 32 -15.79 -12.12 -11.61
C ALA A 32 -15.75 -11.95 -13.14
N TYR A 33 -16.32 -10.84 -13.65
CA TYR A 33 -16.30 -10.51 -15.08
C TYR A 33 -14.87 -10.38 -15.63
N TRP A 34 -13.99 -9.68 -14.92
CA TRP A 34 -12.58 -9.51 -15.31
C TRP A 34 -11.72 -10.77 -15.18
N SER A 35 -12.25 -11.82 -14.58
CA SER A 35 -11.64 -13.15 -14.51
C SER A 35 -12.11 -14.06 -15.65
N GLY A 36 -13.13 -13.63 -16.41
CA GLY A 36 -13.67 -14.34 -17.56
C GLY A 36 -12.81 -14.22 -18.83
N PRO A 37 -13.15 -14.99 -19.88
CA PRO A 37 -12.45 -14.97 -21.16
C PRO A 37 -12.82 -13.77 -22.04
N GLU A 38 -13.85 -13.00 -21.65
CA GLU A 38 -14.33 -11.84 -22.41
C GLU A 38 -13.33 -10.68 -22.42
N GLU A 39 -13.43 -9.81 -23.44
CA GLU A 39 -12.54 -8.68 -23.61
C GLU A 39 -12.65 -7.71 -22.43
N PHE A 40 -11.51 -7.28 -21.88
CA PHE A 40 -11.50 -6.39 -20.72
C PHE A 40 -12.20 -5.07 -21.05
N PRO A 41 -13.33 -4.74 -20.39
CA PRO A 41 -14.12 -3.56 -20.72
C PRO A 41 -13.45 -2.29 -20.20
N ASP A 42 -14.11 -1.15 -20.41
CA ASP A 42 -13.65 0.19 -20.02
C ASP A 42 -12.96 0.22 -18.64
N ARG A 43 -11.71 0.68 -18.63
CA ARG A 43 -10.85 0.78 -17.44
C ARG A 43 -11.42 1.68 -16.36
N SER A 44 -12.36 2.58 -16.71
CA SER A 44 -12.98 3.52 -15.78
C SER A 44 -13.62 2.84 -14.57
N GLU A 45 -14.15 1.63 -14.73
CA GLU A 45 -14.87 0.89 -13.69
C GLU A 45 -13.96 0.34 -12.58
N THR A 46 -12.67 0.13 -12.87
CA THR A 46 -11.68 -0.36 -11.90
C THR A 46 -11.39 0.64 -10.79
N ARG A 47 -11.66 1.93 -11.06
CA ARG A 47 -11.45 3.02 -10.10
C ARG A 47 -12.54 3.12 -9.05
N LEU A 48 -13.64 2.37 -9.16
CA LEU A 48 -14.71 2.40 -8.17
C LEU A 48 -14.19 2.12 -6.75
N LEU A 49 -13.21 1.22 -6.60
CA LEU A 49 -12.58 0.91 -5.32
C LEU A 49 -11.94 2.15 -4.66
N GLU A 50 -11.26 2.99 -5.44
CA GLU A 50 -10.56 4.20 -4.97
C GLU A 50 -11.52 5.23 -4.39
N PHE A 51 -12.76 5.25 -4.88
CA PHE A 51 -13.77 6.25 -4.49
C PHE A 51 -14.73 5.76 -3.41
N CYS A 52 -14.62 4.51 -2.98
CA CYS A 52 -15.51 3.97 -1.94
C CYS A 52 -15.12 4.46 -0.54
N SER A 53 -16.12 4.69 0.30
CA SER A 53 -15.99 4.89 1.75
C SER A 53 -15.72 3.55 2.42
N LEU A 54 -14.44 3.17 2.47
CA LEU A 54 -13.98 1.90 3.01
C LEU A 54 -13.54 2.07 4.47
N ASN A 55 -14.38 1.65 5.42
CA ASN A 55 -13.95 1.40 6.80
C ASN A 55 -13.26 0.03 6.90
N ARG A 56 -12.79 -0.34 8.09
CA ARG A 56 -12.10 -1.61 8.40
C ARG A 56 -12.83 -2.82 7.82
N PHE A 57 -14.13 -2.94 8.06
CA PHE A 57 -14.93 -4.11 7.65
C PHE A 57 -15.10 -4.20 6.12
N ARG A 58 -15.35 -3.05 5.49
CA ARG A 58 -15.52 -2.95 4.04
C ARG A 58 -14.23 -3.26 3.31
N LEU A 59 -13.12 -2.67 3.76
CA LEU A 59 -11.79 -2.94 3.22
C LEU A 59 -11.41 -4.42 3.38
N SER A 60 -11.67 -5.00 4.56
CA SER A 60 -11.43 -6.43 4.82
C SER A 60 -12.23 -7.34 3.87
N SER A 61 -13.46 -6.96 3.54
CA SER A 61 -14.31 -7.70 2.60
C SER A 61 -13.75 -7.66 1.17
N ILE A 62 -13.21 -6.52 0.75
CA ILE A 62 -12.55 -6.38 -0.57
C ILE A 62 -11.26 -7.20 -0.62
N ILE A 63 -10.40 -7.12 0.40
CA ILE A 63 -9.15 -7.87 0.45
C ILE A 63 -9.43 -9.38 0.42
N ARG A 64 -10.47 -9.84 1.11
CA ARG A 64 -10.89 -11.26 1.08
C ARG A 64 -11.27 -11.71 -0.33
N GLU A 65 -12.08 -10.92 -1.03
CA GLU A 65 -12.50 -11.23 -2.40
C GLU A 65 -11.29 -11.28 -3.34
N LEU A 66 -10.41 -10.28 -3.26
CA LEU A 66 -9.21 -10.22 -4.09
C LEU A 66 -8.23 -11.34 -3.75
N SER A 67 -8.09 -11.74 -2.50
CA SER A 67 -7.25 -12.90 -2.11
C SER A 67 -7.64 -14.17 -2.86
N ALA A 68 -8.93 -14.36 -3.16
CA ALA A 68 -9.43 -15.50 -3.91
C ALA A 68 -9.31 -15.34 -5.43
N GLN A 69 -9.57 -14.14 -5.96
CA GLN A 69 -9.75 -13.93 -7.41
C GLN A 69 -8.54 -13.33 -8.13
N PHE A 70 -7.61 -12.67 -7.42
CA PHE A 70 -6.62 -11.79 -8.04
C PHE A 70 -5.71 -12.50 -9.06
N VAL A 71 -5.38 -13.77 -8.84
CA VAL A 71 -4.56 -14.56 -9.76
C VAL A 71 -5.27 -14.86 -11.08
N HIS A 72 -6.60 -14.93 -11.08
CA HIS A 72 -7.43 -15.25 -12.25
C HIS A 72 -7.74 -14.02 -13.11
N LEU A 73 -7.54 -12.83 -12.56
CA LEU A 73 -7.77 -11.59 -13.29
C LEU A 73 -6.85 -11.46 -14.50
N GLN A 74 -7.41 -10.92 -15.58
CA GLN A 74 -6.62 -10.51 -16.73
C GLN A 74 -5.57 -9.45 -16.35
N ARG A 75 -4.43 -9.42 -17.05
CA ARG A 75 -3.30 -8.54 -16.70
C ARG A 75 -3.67 -7.04 -16.59
N PRO A 76 -4.48 -6.44 -17.48
CA PRO A 76 -4.92 -5.06 -17.32
C PRO A 76 -5.69 -4.85 -16.00
N ALA A 77 -6.62 -5.77 -15.69
CA ALA A 77 -7.37 -5.78 -14.44
C ALA A 77 -6.47 -5.90 -13.21
N GLN A 78 -5.48 -6.81 -13.23
CA GLN A 78 -4.50 -6.96 -12.15
C GLN A 78 -3.77 -5.65 -11.88
N SER A 79 -3.36 -4.95 -12.94
CA SER A 79 -2.67 -3.66 -12.83
C SER A 79 -3.56 -2.61 -12.21
N ASP A 80 -4.76 -2.41 -12.76
CA ASP A 80 -5.66 -1.35 -12.34
C ASP A 80 -6.18 -1.57 -10.91
N ILE A 81 -6.57 -2.81 -10.58
CA ILE A 81 -7.01 -3.18 -9.22
C ILE A 81 -5.89 -3.08 -8.20
N ALA A 82 -4.66 -3.49 -8.53
CA ALA A 82 -3.55 -3.39 -7.58
C ALA A 82 -3.27 -1.94 -7.19
N LEU A 83 -3.28 -1.04 -8.17
CA LEU A 83 -3.11 0.39 -7.93
C LEU A 83 -4.32 0.99 -7.20
N ALA A 84 -5.54 0.57 -7.53
CA ALA A 84 -6.73 0.99 -6.81
C ALA A 84 -6.73 0.50 -5.35
N LEU A 85 -6.28 -0.72 -5.08
CA LEU A 85 -6.19 -1.26 -3.72
C LEU A 85 -5.11 -0.54 -2.89
N ARG A 86 -3.94 -0.24 -3.49
CA ARG A 86 -2.92 0.62 -2.86
C ARG A 86 -3.54 1.93 -2.35
N ARG A 87 -4.25 2.64 -3.23
CA ARG A 87 -4.94 3.90 -2.89
C ARG A 87 -6.07 3.70 -1.88
N SER A 88 -6.82 2.61 -2.00
CA SER A 88 -7.93 2.28 -1.08
C SER A 88 -7.45 2.07 0.36
N ILE A 89 -6.33 1.36 0.56
CA ILE A 89 -5.74 1.17 1.89
C ILE A 89 -5.25 2.52 2.43
N TRP A 90 -4.60 3.34 1.60
CA TRP A 90 -4.15 4.68 2.01
C TRP A 90 -5.34 5.58 2.40
N ASN A 91 -6.37 5.63 1.56
CA ASN A 91 -7.60 6.39 1.82
C ASN A 91 -8.29 5.93 3.11
N TRP A 92 -8.27 4.63 3.43
CA TRP A 92 -8.77 4.12 4.70
C TRP A 92 -7.97 4.66 5.90
N ILE A 93 -6.64 4.65 5.82
CA ILE A 93 -5.75 5.20 6.87
C ILE A 93 -6.04 6.70 7.08
N GLU A 94 -6.22 7.47 6.00
CA GLU A 94 -6.50 8.91 6.11
C GLU A 94 -7.92 9.23 6.58
N THR A 95 -8.92 8.45 6.11
CA THR A 95 -10.34 8.70 6.42
C THR A 95 -10.73 8.17 7.80
N TYR A 96 -10.16 7.04 8.21
CA TYR A 96 -10.46 6.36 9.47
C TYR A 96 -9.19 6.10 10.30
N PRO A 97 -8.42 7.15 10.63
CA PRO A 97 -7.10 6.99 11.28
C PRO A 97 -7.18 6.29 12.64
N HIS A 98 -8.30 6.44 13.36
CA HIS A 98 -8.52 5.77 14.64
C HIS A 98 -8.63 4.24 14.51
N GLU A 99 -9.21 3.74 13.42
CA GLU A 99 -9.29 2.29 13.15
C GLU A 99 -7.89 1.73 12.85
N TYR A 100 -7.09 2.45 12.06
CA TYR A 100 -5.71 2.08 11.78
C TYR A 100 -4.83 2.09 13.04
N VAL A 101 -4.95 3.15 13.85
CA VAL A 101 -4.24 3.25 15.14
C VAL A 101 -4.60 2.08 16.06
N ALA A 102 -5.89 1.71 16.12
CA ALA A 102 -6.34 0.56 16.93
C ALA A 102 -5.72 -0.75 16.43
N LEU A 103 -5.69 -0.97 15.11
CA LEU A 103 -5.04 -2.13 14.48
C LEU A 103 -3.54 -2.21 14.81
N VAL A 104 -2.82 -1.10 14.68
CA VAL A 104 -1.39 -1.05 15.00
C VAL A 104 -1.15 -1.28 16.50
N ARG A 105 -1.99 -0.68 17.37
CA ARG A 105 -1.88 -0.85 18.82
C ARG A 105 -2.14 -2.29 19.26
N SER A 106 -3.08 -2.98 18.64
CA SER A 106 -3.36 -4.39 18.95
C SER A 106 -2.29 -5.33 18.41
N ASN A 107 -1.33 -4.83 17.63
CA ASN A 107 -0.35 -5.63 16.89
C ASN A 107 -1.04 -6.79 16.15
N GLY A 108 -2.19 -6.51 15.53
CA GLY A 108 -2.98 -7.50 14.81
C GLY A 108 -2.76 -7.42 13.30
N ARG A 109 -3.59 -8.14 12.53
CA ARG A 109 -3.73 -7.96 11.09
C ARG A 109 -5.14 -7.48 10.76
N LEU A 110 -5.26 -6.75 9.66
CA LEU A 110 -6.57 -6.49 9.08
C LEU A 110 -7.23 -7.83 8.70
N GLU A 111 -8.55 -7.91 8.88
CA GLU A 111 -9.30 -9.12 8.50
C GLU A 111 -9.29 -9.30 6.97
N GLY A 112 -9.60 -10.52 6.51
CA GLY A 112 -9.64 -10.81 5.07
C GLY A 112 -8.32 -11.32 4.46
N ALA A 113 -7.36 -11.71 5.30
CA ALA A 113 -6.10 -12.34 4.91
C ALA A 113 -5.21 -11.51 3.96
N PRO A 114 -4.87 -10.26 4.31
CA PRO A 114 -3.99 -9.41 3.51
C PRO A 114 -2.61 -10.04 3.22
N ASP A 115 -2.11 -10.90 4.11
CA ASP A 115 -0.86 -11.63 3.93
C ASP A 115 -0.93 -12.71 2.84
N VAL A 116 -2.12 -13.26 2.58
CA VAL A 116 -2.37 -14.21 1.49
C VAL A 116 -2.40 -13.47 0.15
N LEU A 117 -3.13 -12.35 0.06
CA LEU A 117 -3.10 -11.51 -1.15
C LEU A 117 -1.69 -10.99 -1.45
N PHE A 118 -0.92 -10.66 -0.41
CA PHE A 118 0.49 -10.33 -0.57
C PHE A 118 1.26 -11.46 -1.24
N ASP A 119 1.06 -12.72 -0.80
CA ASP A 119 1.76 -13.88 -1.38
C ASP A 119 1.38 -14.12 -2.84
N VAL A 120 0.10 -13.97 -3.19
CA VAL A 120 -0.36 -14.02 -4.58
C VAL A 120 0.33 -12.94 -5.42
N ALA A 121 0.35 -11.70 -4.93
CA ALA A 121 1.00 -10.58 -5.61
C ALA A 121 2.52 -10.77 -5.75
N HIS A 122 3.16 -11.35 -4.73
CA HIS A 122 4.58 -11.66 -4.72
C HIS A 122 4.91 -12.68 -5.82
N SER A 123 4.18 -13.79 -5.92
CA SER A 123 4.36 -14.78 -6.99
C SER A 123 4.20 -14.17 -8.39
N LEU A 124 3.24 -13.26 -8.56
CA LEU A 124 3.08 -12.54 -9.84
C LEU A 124 4.25 -11.58 -10.12
N SER A 125 4.88 -11.01 -9.08
CA SER A 125 5.99 -10.06 -9.20
C SER A 125 7.33 -10.70 -9.61
N GLU A 126 7.43 -12.03 -9.56
CA GLU A 126 8.59 -12.77 -10.09
C GLU A 126 8.73 -12.49 -11.60
N ASN A 127 7.60 -12.25 -12.29
CA ASN A 127 7.61 -11.58 -13.57
C ASN A 127 7.93 -10.08 -13.38
N GLY A 128 9.16 -9.69 -13.72
CA GLY A 128 9.65 -8.32 -13.55
C GLY A 128 8.73 -7.21 -14.11
N LYS A 129 7.96 -7.49 -15.18
CA LYS A 129 7.03 -6.53 -15.78
C LYS A 129 5.79 -6.23 -14.94
N LYS A 130 5.50 -7.03 -13.91
CA LYS A 130 4.35 -6.86 -13.00
C LYS A 130 4.69 -6.05 -11.75
N ARG A 131 5.99 -5.89 -11.44
CA ARG A 131 6.47 -5.21 -10.22
C ARG A 131 5.96 -3.77 -10.08
N ALA A 132 5.79 -3.07 -11.21
CA ALA A 132 5.31 -1.69 -11.23
C ALA A 132 3.95 -1.48 -10.54
N TYR A 133 3.07 -2.49 -10.54
CA TYR A 133 1.78 -2.41 -9.85
C TYR A 133 1.67 -3.36 -8.65
N THR A 134 2.39 -4.49 -8.63
CA THR A 134 2.31 -5.42 -7.48
C THR A 134 3.08 -4.90 -6.27
N TRP A 135 4.25 -4.29 -6.43
CA TRP A 135 5.04 -3.81 -5.29
C TRP A 135 4.34 -2.71 -4.47
N PRO A 136 3.71 -1.69 -5.08
CA PRO A 136 2.97 -0.71 -4.31
C PRO A 136 1.80 -1.32 -3.53
N MET A 137 1.05 -2.24 -4.15
CA MET A 137 -0.01 -2.97 -3.47
C MET A 137 0.53 -3.82 -2.30
N MET A 138 1.62 -4.56 -2.52
CA MET A 138 2.28 -5.37 -1.49
C MET A 138 2.75 -4.52 -0.31
N SER A 139 3.27 -3.31 -0.56
CA SER A 139 3.71 -2.39 0.50
C SER A 139 2.56 -1.95 1.39
N MET A 140 1.42 -1.59 0.79
CA MET A 140 0.23 -1.22 1.56
C MET A 140 -0.42 -2.42 2.26
N LEU A 141 -0.38 -3.62 1.67
CA LEU A 141 -0.82 -4.85 2.35
C LEU A 141 0.04 -5.18 3.56
N LEU A 142 1.34 -4.93 3.48
CA LEU A 142 2.26 -5.11 4.60
C LEU A 142 1.99 -4.09 5.72
N ALA A 143 1.66 -2.84 5.38
CA ALA A 143 1.30 -1.80 6.35
C ALA A 143 0.05 -2.13 7.18
N VAL A 144 -0.80 -3.06 6.72
CA VAL A 144 -1.98 -3.57 7.44
C VAL A 144 -1.76 -4.95 8.09
N CYS A 145 -0.50 -5.41 8.15
CA CYS A 145 -0.06 -6.59 8.90
C CYS A 145 0.96 -6.26 10.02
N PRO A 146 0.62 -5.39 11.01
CA PRO A 146 1.54 -5.00 12.10
C PRO A 146 2.34 -6.12 12.76
N ASP A 147 1.72 -7.26 13.06
CA ASP A 147 2.38 -8.39 13.72
C ASP A 147 3.54 -8.99 12.90
N ILE A 148 3.38 -9.09 11.57
CA ILE A 148 4.43 -9.55 10.65
C ILE A 148 5.54 -8.51 10.63
N VAL A 149 5.19 -7.23 10.48
CA VAL A 149 6.17 -6.14 10.37
C VAL A 149 6.99 -6.03 11.65
N LEU A 150 6.37 -6.18 12.82
CA LEU A 150 7.07 -6.17 14.10
C LEU A 150 8.11 -7.29 14.19
N LYS A 151 7.78 -8.52 13.80
CA LYS A 151 8.73 -9.65 13.78
C LYS A 151 9.91 -9.38 12.84
N ILE A 152 9.66 -8.74 11.70
CA ILE A 152 10.72 -8.38 10.76
C ILE A 152 11.63 -7.31 11.35
N ALA A 153 11.04 -6.23 11.86
CA ALA A 153 11.76 -5.08 12.41
C ALA A 153 12.55 -5.42 13.69
N ALA A 154 12.02 -6.32 14.54
CA ALA A 154 12.72 -6.82 15.73
C ALA A 154 13.91 -7.75 15.40
N GLY A 155 14.17 -8.04 14.13
CA GLY A 155 15.31 -8.86 13.73
C GLY A 155 15.19 -10.35 14.12
N ASP A 156 13.97 -10.84 14.38
CA ASP A 156 13.73 -12.25 14.70
C ASP A 156 14.33 -13.14 13.59
N ARG A 157 15.25 -14.04 13.94
CA ARG A 157 15.93 -14.93 13.00
C ARG A 157 15.14 -16.22 12.74
N ASN A 158 14.23 -16.61 13.65
CA ASN A 158 13.41 -17.81 13.54
C ASN A 158 12.07 -17.50 12.86
N ARG A 159 12.14 -16.90 11.67
CA ARG A 159 10.96 -16.48 10.91
C ARG A 159 10.24 -17.68 10.31
N SER A 160 8.92 -17.70 10.45
CA SER A 160 8.08 -18.55 9.59
C SER A 160 8.33 -18.22 8.12
N GLN A 161 8.14 -19.18 7.22
CA GLN A 161 8.31 -18.97 5.77
C GLN A 161 7.50 -17.77 5.25
N VAL A 162 6.28 -17.58 5.79
CA VAL A 162 5.43 -16.41 5.52
C VAL A 162 6.17 -15.11 5.86
N THR A 163 6.71 -14.99 7.07
CA THR A 163 7.42 -13.79 7.54
C THR A 163 8.71 -13.57 6.75
N ALA A 164 9.44 -14.64 6.43
CA ALA A 164 10.69 -14.57 5.67
C ALA A 164 10.49 -13.99 4.26
N ARG A 165 9.40 -14.35 3.58
CA ARG A 165 9.07 -13.79 2.25
C ARG A 165 8.77 -12.29 2.32
N LYS A 166 8.02 -11.84 3.33
CA LYS A 166 7.75 -10.41 3.54
C LYS A 166 9.03 -9.63 3.86
N ALA A 167 9.96 -10.23 4.63
CA ALA A 167 11.28 -9.64 4.88
C ALA A 167 12.11 -9.54 3.58
N ALA A 168 12.13 -10.57 2.75
CA ALA A 168 12.85 -10.56 1.47
C ALA A 168 12.33 -9.48 0.50
N PHE A 169 11.02 -9.19 0.55
CA PHE A 169 10.44 -8.07 -0.19
C PHE A 169 10.99 -6.71 0.29
N ILE A 170 11.04 -6.47 1.61
CA ILE A 170 11.65 -5.25 2.18
C ILE A 170 13.12 -5.11 1.73
N GLU A 171 13.90 -6.18 1.81
CA GLU A 171 15.29 -6.17 1.33
C GLU A 171 15.39 -5.87 -0.18
N SER A 172 14.44 -6.38 -0.95
CA SER A 172 14.35 -6.07 -2.38
C SER A 172 14.05 -4.59 -2.62
N LEU A 173 13.18 -3.96 -1.81
CA LEU A 173 12.95 -2.51 -1.89
C LEU A 173 14.25 -1.74 -1.60
N ARG A 174 14.93 -2.03 -0.48
CA ARG A 174 16.20 -1.38 -0.08
C ARG A 174 17.26 -1.47 -1.18
N LYS A 175 17.48 -2.68 -1.72
CA LYS A 175 18.43 -2.91 -2.81
C LYS A 175 18.08 -2.10 -4.05
N ASN A 176 16.79 -1.93 -4.34
CA ASN A 176 16.33 -1.23 -5.53
C ASN A 176 16.20 0.30 -5.37
N LEU A 177 16.52 0.88 -4.21
CA LEU A 177 16.58 2.35 -4.07
C LEU A 177 17.83 2.97 -4.74
N LYS A 178 18.93 2.21 -4.83
CA LYS A 178 20.25 2.79 -5.09
C LYS A 178 20.46 3.16 -6.56
N VAL A 179 20.41 2.24 -7.52
CA VAL A 179 20.42 2.57 -8.97
C VAL A 179 19.83 1.40 -9.78
N THR A 180 18.56 1.48 -10.17
CA THR A 180 17.86 0.41 -10.91
C THR A 180 16.64 0.98 -11.63
N LYS A 181 16.16 0.28 -12.68
CA LYS A 181 14.93 0.59 -13.41
C LYS A 181 13.66 0.54 -12.54
N LEU A 182 13.75 0.00 -11.33
CA LEU A 182 12.64 -0.09 -10.39
C LEU A 182 12.76 0.91 -9.23
N ALA A 183 13.70 1.86 -9.31
CA ALA A 183 13.98 2.76 -8.21
C ALA A 183 12.82 3.69 -7.88
N ASP A 184 12.09 4.16 -8.89
CA ASP A 184 10.85 4.94 -8.74
C ASP A 184 9.77 4.16 -7.98
N VAL A 185 9.53 2.91 -8.39
CA VAL A 185 8.56 2.00 -7.76
C VAL A 185 8.99 1.69 -6.33
N ALA A 186 10.26 1.36 -6.10
CA ALA A 186 10.81 1.08 -4.77
C ALA A 186 10.72 2.30 -3.85
N THR A 187 11.01 3.49 -4.38
CA THR A 187 10.89 4.76 -3.65
C THR A 187 9.44 4.97 -3.24
N ALA A 188 8.49 4.85 -4.18
CA ALA A 188 7.07 5.00 -3.88
C ALA A 188 6.57 4.01 -2.80
N CYS A 189 7.04 2.75 -2.84
CA CYS A 189 6.74 1.74 -1.83
C CYS A 189 7.28 2.11 -0.45
N CYS A 190 8.53 2.60 -0.37
CA CYS A 190 9.12 3.02 0.90
C CYS A 190 8.42 4.27 1.45
N VAL A 191 8.06 5.23 0.58
CA VAL A 191 7.27 6.41 0.96
C VAL A 191 5.91 6.00 1.52
N ASP A 192 5.21 5.05 0.90
CA ASP A 192 3.95 4.50 1.42
C ASP A 192 4.10 3.94 2.85
N LEU A 193 5.13 3.12 3.08
CA LEU A 193 5.43 2.55 4.39
C LEU A 193 5.75 3.64 5.43
N CYS A 194 6.57 4.62 5.07
CA CYS A 194 6.89 5.77 5.93
C CYS A 194 5.66 6.61 6.25
N LYS A 195 4.80 6.87 5.26
CA LYS A 195 3.55 7.61 5.43
C LYS A 195 2.62 6.88 6.39
N ALA A 196 2.40 5.58 6.20
CA ALA A 196 1.60 4.76 7.10
C ALA A 196 2.18 4.72 8.53
N ALA A 197 3.52 4.66 8.65
CA ALA A 197 4.21 4.73 9.94
C ALA A 197 3.96 6.05 10.70
N THR A 198 3.61 7.16 10.03
CA THR A 198 3.28 8.43 10.72
C THR A 198 2.00 8.36 11.55
N PHE A 199 1.11 7.40 11.26
CA PHE A 199 -0.13 7.15 12.00
C PHE A 199 0.06 6.16 13.16
N SER A 200 1.28 5.67 13.38
CA SER A 200 1.57 4.74 14.45
C SER A 200 1.44 5.39 15.84
N PRO A 201 0.78 4.72 16.82
CA PRO A 201 0.66 5.24 18.18
C PRO A 201 2.00 5.26 18.92
N LYS A 202 2.16 6.21 19.85
CA LYS A 202 3.37 6.44 20.65
C LYS A 202 3.50 5.49 21.86
N THR A 203 3.20 4.20 21.70
CA THR A 203 2.82 3.35 22.85
C THR A 203 3.82 2.30 23.33
N THR A 204 5.08 2.30 22.90
CA THR A 204 6.13 1.43 23.49
C THR A 204 7.53 2.06 23.38
N ALA A 205 8.47 1.61 24.22
CA ALA A 205 9.88 2.04 24.18
C ALA A 205 10.54 1.73 22.82
N GLU A 206 10.12 0.64 22.17
CA GLU A 206 10.60 0.21 20.84
C GLU A 206 9.74 0.77 19.69
N GLY A 207 8.52 1.26 19.97
CA GLY A 207 7.56 1.67 18.94
C GLY A 207 6.98 0.50 18.14
N PRO A 208 5.87 0.69 17.40
CA PRO A 208 5.31 -0.35 16.56
C PRO A 208 6.23 -0.71 15.38
N GLY A 209 6.20 -1.96 14.94
CA GLY A 209 7.15 -2.51 13.95
C GLY A 209 7.29 -1.69 12.67
N LEU A 210 6.18 -1.14 12.16
CA LEU A 210 6.20 -0.32 10.95
C LEU A 210 6.99 0.99 11.14
N ARG A 211 6.99 1.55 12.35
CA ARG A 211 7.78 2.73 12.68
C ARG A 211 9.27 2.41 12.71
N LEU A 212 9.66 1.31 13.34
CA LEU A 212 11.05 0.83 13.34
C LEU A 212 11.55 0.61 11.91
N LEU A 213 10.76 -0.12 11.11
CA LEU A 213 11.06 -0.36 9.70
C LEU A 213 11.19 0.96 8.90
N ALA A 214 10.28 1.90 9.12
CA ALA A 214 10.32 3.19 8.44
C ALA A 214 11.59 3.98 8.81
N LEU A 215 12.00 3.97 10.07
CA LEU A 215 13.24 4.62 10.54
C LEU A 215 14.48 4.04 9.85
N ASP A 216 14.55 2.71 9.69
CA ASP A 216 15.63 2.07 8.94
C ASP A 216 15.69 2.49 7.47
N LEU A 217 14.54 2.82 6.87
CA LEU A 217 14.45 3.24 5.46
C LEU A 217 14.78 4.73 5.25
N VAL A 218 14.77 5.55 6.31
CA VAL A 218 14.96 7.02 6.20
C VAL A 218 16.29 7.38 5.55
N SER A 219 17.38 6.73 5.96
CA SER A 219 18.72 7.04 5.43
C SER A 219 18.81 6.77 3.93
N ASP A 220 18.36 5.59 3.49
CA ASP A 220 18.37 5.23 2.07
C ASP A 220 17.44 6.16 1.27
N LEU A 221 16.26 6.52 1.80
CA LEU A 221 15.34 7.45 1.14
C LEU A 221 15.92 8.86 1.02
N ASN A 222 16.52 9.39 2.08
CA ASN A 222 17.17 10.70 2.06
C ASN A 222 18.29 10.73 1.02
N SER A 223 19.13 9.71 0.98
CA SER A 223 20.22 9.62 0.00
C SER A 223 19.71 9.61 -1.45
N ARG A 224 18.49 9.11 -1.68
CA ARG A 224 17.89 9.03 -3.01
C ARG A 224 17.12 10.27 -3.41
N LEU A 225 16.35 10.83 -2.49
CA LEU A 225 15.42 11.92 -2.75
C LEU A 225 16.08 13.30 -2.64
N LEU A 226 17.11 13.43 -1.81
CA LEU A 226 17.73 14.71 -1.47
C LEU A 226 19.14 14.87 -2.03
N ASP A 227 19.53 14.05 -3.01
CA ASP A 227 20.81 14.19 -3.72
C ASP A 227 20.74 15.40 -4.69
N PRO A 228 21.42 16.53 -4.38
CA PRO A 228 21.38 17.71 -5.25
C PRO A 228 22.04 17.47 -6.61
N SER A 229 22.93 16.47 -6.69
CA SER A 229 23.63 16.11 -7.93
C SER A 229 22.79 15.24 -8.85
N LYS A 230 21.76 14.56 -8.31
CA LYS A 230 20.89 13.64 -9.04
C LYS A 230 19.44 13.80 -8.60
N PRO A 231 18.72 14.80 -9.16
CA PRO A 231 17.30 14.99 -8.88
C PRO A 231 16.49 13.72 -9.12
N PHE A 232 15.53 13.44 -8.24
CA PHE A 232 14.65 12.28 -8.38
C PHE A 232 13.64 12.51 -9.52
N THR A 233 13.81 11.76 -10.61
CA THR A 233 12.98 11.84 -11.80
C THR A 233 12.22 10.54 -12.06
N ASN A 234 11.10 10.64 -12.78
CA ASN A 234 10.36 9.50 -13.31
C ASN A 234 10.99 8.93 -14.59
N ALA A 235 10.31 7.94 -15.19
CA ALA A 235 10.75 7.29 -16.41
C ALA A 235 10.95 8.25 -17.60
N ASP A 236 10.22 9.37 -17.62
CA ASP A 236 10.31 10.40 -18.67
C ASP A 236 11.36 11.48 -18.35
N GLY A 237 12.11 11.34 -17.25
CA GLY A 237 13.11 12.31 -16.82
C GLY A 237 12.54 13.56 -16.16
N ILE A 238 11.23 13.59 -15.86
CA ILE A 238 10.57 14.69 -15.17
C ILE A 238 10.77 14.55 -13.67
N VAL A 239 11.09 15.65 -12.98
CA VAL A 239 11.26 15.67 -11.53
C VAL A 239 9.93 15.36 -10.83
N GLU A 240 9.94 14.34 -9.96
CA GLU A 240 8.76 13.84 -9.25
C GLU A 240 8.49 14.64 -7.97
N VAL A 241 8.14 15.92 -8.13
CA VAL A 241 7.93 16.87 -7.02
C VAL A 241 6.86 16.38 -6.05
N SER A 242 5.79 15.75 -6.53
CA SER A 242 4.71 15.22 -5.67
C SER A 242 5.23 14.15 -4.71
N LEU A 243 5.94 13.14 -5.24
CA LEU A 243 6.46 12.06 -4.41
C LEU A 243 7.53 12.56 -3.43
N MET A 244 8.40 13.47 -3.87
CA MET A 244 9.39 14.10 -3.00
C MET A 244 8.73 14.88 -1.85
N SER A 245 7.66 15.62 -2.14
CA SER A 245 6.91 16.39 -1.13
C SER A 245 6.23 15.47 -0.12
N GLU A 246 5.60 14.39 -0.59
CA GLU A 246 4.99 13.37 0.27
C GLU A 246 6.03 12.68 1.16
N ALA A 247 7.19 12.34 0.60
CA ALA A 247 8.28 11.73 1.34
C ALA A 247 8.79 12.67 2.44
N LEU A 248 9.11 13.93 2.10
CA LEU A 248 9.57 14.93 3.07
C LEU A 248 8.55 15.15 4.20
N ALA A 249 7.26 15.26 3.87
CA ALA A 249 6.21 15.40 4.87
C ALA A 249 6.14 14.17 5.80
N ALA A 250 6.30 12.95 5.27
CA ALA A 250 6.33 11.73 6.06
C ALA A 250 7.56 11.68 6.97
N LEU A 251 8.74 11.95 6.43
CA LEU A 251 10.01 11.94 7.16
C LEU A 251 10.01 12.96 8.30
N PHE A 252 9.52 14.18 8.06
CA PHE A 252 9.39 15.20 9.09
C PHE A 252 8.44 14.80 10.22
N LYS A 253 7.31 14.16 9.90
CA LYS A 253 6.39 13.61 10.91
C LYS A 253 7.04 12.47 11.70
N LEU A 254 7.82 11.61 11.05
CA LEU A 254 8.56 10.54 11.72
C LEU A 254 9.59 11.09 12.71
N ASP A 255 10.34 12.12 12.31
CA ASP A 255 11.36 12.80 13.11
C ASP A 255 10.78 13.54 14.32
N ARG A 256 9.70 14.30 14.12
CA ARG A 256 8.96 14.94 15.24
C ARG A 256 8.51 13.96 16.30
N HIS A 257 8.23 12.72 15.93
CA HIS A 257 7.84 11.68 16.88
C HIS A 257 9.05 11.03 17.58
N TYR A 258 10.28 11.26 17.10
CA TYR A 258 11.53 10.82 17.74
C TYR A 258 11.97 11.80 18.85
N HIS A 259 11.81 13.10 18.63
CA HIS A 259 12.30 14.15 19.54
C HIS A 259 11.38 14.53 20.73
N VAL A 260 10.25 13.85 20.98
CA VAL A 260 9.39 14.10 22.18
C VAL A 260 9.92 13.38 23.43
N LYS A 261 11.15 12.91 23.42
CA LYS A 261 11.87 12.46 24.62
C LYS A 261 13.22 13.14 24.64
N ASN A 262 13.26 14.34 25.19
CA ASN A 262 14.39 14.94 25.90
C ASN A 262 13.81 15.96 26.87
#